data_AF-A0A1B7NLT1-F1
#
_entry.id   AF-A0A1B7NLT1-F1
#
_cell.length_a   1.000
_cell.length_b   1.000
_cell.length_c   1.000
_cell.angle_alpha   90.00
_cell.angle_beta   90.00
_cell.angle_gamma   90.00
#
_symmetry.space_group_name_H-M   'P 1'
#
loop_
_entity.id
_entity.type
_entity.pdbx_description
1 polymer ?
#
loop_
_entity_poly.entity_id
_entity_poly.type
_entity_poly.pdbx_seq_one_letter_code
_entity_poly.pdbx_strand_id
1 'polypeptide(L)'
;MCRVRLRFNLIMSLSKSLLKSLSTHAQEHYPSCSYGVYPIENDSAAAILLVANKYSPNNFWNGRYRAIYTIPIPGADTITGTIHINVHYYEDGNVSLNTKKPVSISLPPNSSADTIIKRIAAAERSQQLELSDAFSRLSEGAFKGLRRQLPITRQKVEWEKVGGYRLGQDISGGKDR
;
A
#
# COMPACT_ATOMS: atom_id res chain seq x y z
N MET A 1 23.31 27.46 -26.73
CA MET A 1 22.67 28.27 -25.66
C MET A 1 21.13 28.28 -25.72
N CYS A 2 20.47 28.45 -26.88
CA CYS A 2 19.00 28.58 -26.94
C CYS A 2 18.22 27.30 -26.49
N ARG A 3 18.71 26.11 -26.85
CA ARG A 3 18.06 24.81 -26.55
C ARG A 3 18.04 24.46 -25.05
N VAL A 4 19.07 24.84 -24.30
CA VAL A 4 19.18 24.62 -22.85
C VAL A 4 18.21 25.53 -22.10
N ARG A 5 18.11 26.79 -22.52
CA ARG A 5 17.19 27.79 -21.92
C ARG A 5 15.72 27.43 -22.15
N LEU A 6 15.37 26.84 -23.30
CA LEU A 6 14.01 26.36 -23.59
C LEU A 6 13.62 25.13 -22.75
N ARG A 7 14.53 24.17 -22.57
CA ARG A 7 14.28 22.99 -21.72
C ARG A 7 14.09 23.36 -20.26
N PHE A 8 14.94 24.25 -19.74
CA PHE A 8 14.85 24.73 -18.36
C PHE A 8 13.52 25.44 -18.06
N ASN A 9 13.02 26.26 -19.00
CA ASN A 9 11.72 26.92 -18.84
C ASN A 9 10.53 25.94 -18.90
N LEU A 10 10.62 24.90 -19.72
CA LEU A 10 9.58 23.88 -19.86
C LEU A 10 9.46 22.99 -18.61
N ILE A 11 10.60 22.55 -18.04
CA ILE A 11 10.56 21.72 -16.83
C ILE A 11 10.06 22.52 -15.63
N MET A 12 10.43 23.80 -15.53
CA MET A 12 9.98 24.67 -14.46
C MET A 12 8.48 24.95 -14.56
N SER A 13 7.92 25.14 -15.75
CA SER A 13 6.47 25.35 -15.91
C SER A 13 5.68 24.07 -15.62
N LEU A 14 6.11 22.91 -16.13
CA LEU A 14 5.48 21.63 -15.86
C LEU A 14 5.51 21.28 -14.36
N SER A 15 6.66 21.46 -13.71
CA SER A 15 6.81 21.17 -12.28
C SER A 15 5.89 22.05 -11.42
N LYS A 16 5.73 23.33 -11.78
CA LYS A 16 4.79 24.23 -11.10
C LYS A 16 3.34 23.80 -11.29
N SER A 17 2.94 23.41 -12.50
CA SER A 17 1.60 22.90 -12.78
C SER A 17 1.33 21.60 -12.03
N LEU A 18 2.27 20.66 -12.03
CA LEU A 18 2.18 19.40 -11.27
C LEU A 18 2.07 19.64 -9.77
N LEU A 19 2.89 20.54 -9.23
CA LEU A 19 2.85 20.88 -7.81
C LEU A 19 1.51 21.47 -7.39
N LYS A 20 0.92 22.33 -8.24
CA LYS A 20 -0.42 22.90 -7.99
C LYS A 20 -1.50 21.81 -7.95
N SER A 21 -1.56 20.95 -8.96
CA SER A 21 -2.55 19.87 -9.01
C SER A 21 -2.34 18.84 -7.88
N LEU A 22 -1.08 18.55 -7.53
CA LEU A 22 -0.72 17.67 -6.42
C LEU A 22 -1.14 18.25 -5.07
N SER A 23 -1.02 19.57 -4.87
CA SER A 23 -1.47 20.23 -3.64
C SER A 23 -2.95 20.01 -3.39
N THR A 24 -3.78 20.16 -4.42
CA THR A 24 -5.24 19.94 -4.31
C THR A 24 -5.53 18.48 -3.95
N HIS A 25 -4.94 17.52 -4.69
CA HIS A 25 -5.08 16.09 -4.39
C HIS A 25 -4.65 15.73 -2.96
N ALA A 26 -3.50 16.26 -2.54
CA ALA A 26 -2.92 15.96 -1.24
C ALA A 26 -3.80 16.46 -0.09
N GLN A 27 -4.36 17.67 -0.20
CA GLN A 27 -5.26 18.24 0.81
C GLN A 27 -6.60 17.50 0.91
N GLU A 28 -7.12 16.99 -0.21
CA GLU A 28 -8.38 16.25 -0.25
C GLU A 28 -8.26 14.85 0.38
N HIS A 29 -7.12 14.18 0.20
CA HIS A 29 -6.99 12.75 0.52
C HIS A 29 -6.12 12.46 1.76
N TYR A 30 -5.23 13.38 2.15
CA TYR A 30 -4.26 13.14 3.23
C TYR A 30 -4.30 14.26 4.28
N PRO A 31 -4.90 14.01 5.47
CA PRO A 31 -5.06 15.03 6.51
C PRO A 31 -3.76 15.67 7.02
N SER A 32 -2.67 14.91 7.04
CA SER A 32 -1.32 15.40 7.37
C SER A 32 -0.33 14.83 6.37
N CYS A 33 0.14 15.68 5.46
CA CYS A 33 1.07 15.28 4.43
C CYS A 33 2.09 16.38 4.09
N SER A 34 3.19 15.95 3.49
CA SER A 34 4.18 16.78 2.82
C SER A 34 4.36 16.24 1.42
N TYR A 35 4.38 17.12 0.43
CA TYR A 35 4.49 16.74 -0.97
C TYR A 35 5.44 17.69 -1.70
N GLY A 36 5.99 17.24 -2.82
CA GLY A 36 6.92 18.03 -3.61
C GLY A 36 7.14 17.44 -4.99
N VAL A 37 7.52 18.32 -5.92
CA VAL A 37 7.90 17.96 -7.29
C VAL A 37 9.29 18.52 -7.55
N TYR A 38 10.22 17.65 -7.94
CA TYR A 38 11.63 18.01 -8.11
C TYR A 38 12.14 17.54 -9.47
N PRO A 39 12.89 18.36 -10.20
CA PRO A 39 13.61 17.89 -11.37
C PRO A 39 14.72 16.92 -10.95
N ILE A 40 14.92 15.87 -11.72
CA ILE A 40 15.95 14.84 -11.53
C ILE A 40 16.62 14.52 -12.87
N GLU A 41 17.73 13.78 -12.83
CA GLU A 41 18.45 13.32 -14.03
C GLU A 41 18.88 14.44 -14.99
N ASN A 42 19.41 15.55 -14.48
CA ASN A 42 19.76 16.72 -15.30
C ASN A 42 18.58 17.26 -16.13
N ASP A 43 17.42 17.39 -15.48
CA ASP A 43 16.17 17.89 -16.07
C ASP A 43 15.58 16.98 -17.17
N SER A 44 15.97 15.69 -17.24
CA SER A 44 15.31 14.70 -18.11
C SER A 44 14.15 13.97 -17.45
N ALA A 45 13.93 14.14 -16.15
CA ALA A 45 12.78 13.59 -15.47
C ALA A 45 12.34 14.48 -14.30
N ALA A 46 11.11 14.28 -13.82
CA ALA A 46 10.59 14.89 -12.61
C ALA A 46 10.16 13.82 -11.62
N ALA A 47 10.59 13.98 -10.36
CA ALA A 47 10.16 13.16 -9.23
C ALA A 47 8.98 13.83 -8.52
N ILE A 48 7.89 13.09 -8.33
CA ILE A 48 6.77 13.48 -7.47
C ILE A 48 6.88 12.68 -6.17
N LEU A 49 6.87 13.39 -5.05
CA LEU A 49 6.95 12.82 -3.72
C LEU A 49 5.71 13.22 -2.92
N LEU A 50 5.07 12.24 -2.29
CA LEU A 50 4.01 12.46 -1.30
C LEU A 50 4.32 11.60 -0.08
N VAL A 51 4.36 12.23 1.09
CA VAL A 51 4.57 11.57 2.37
C VAL A 51 3.47 11.99 3.32
N ALA A 52 2.68 11.05 3.80
CA ALA A 52 1.69 11.29 4.84
C ALA A 52 2.05 10.46 6.08
N ASN A 53 2.05 11.10 7.24
CA ASN A 53 2.37 10.45 8.50
C ASN A 53 1.25 10.69 9.50
N LYS A 54 0.95 9.68 10.30
CA LYS A 54 0.09 9.82 11.47
C LYS A 54 0.72 9.05 12.62
N TYR A 55 1.17 9.79 13.63
CA TYR A 55 1.76 9.23 14.82
C TYR A 55 0.79 9.43 15.97
N SER A 56 0.45 8.34 16.65
CA SER A 56 -0.45 8.37 17.79
C SER A 56 0.12 7.53 18.93
N PRO A 57 1.23 7.96 19.56
CA PRO A 57 1.94 7.15 20.56
C PRO A 57 1.07 6.79 21.77
N ASN A 58 0.17 7.68 22.18
CA ASN A 58 -0.77 7.45 23.28
C ASN A 58 -1.80 6.35 23.00
N ASN A 59 -2.03 6.04 21.72
CA ASN A 59 -2.89 4.94 21.27
C ASN A 59 -2.05 3.76 20.72
N PHE A 60 -0.74 3.76 21.01
CA PHE A 60 0.18 2.68 20.65
C PHE A 60 0.26 2.35 19.15
N TRP A 61 0.10 3.36 18.27
CA TRP A 61 0.22 3.10 16.84
C TRP A 61 0.78 4.27 16.03
N ASN A 62 1.46 3.90 14.94
CA ASN A 62 2.09 4.81 14.01
C ASN A 62 1.84 4.33 12.57
N GLY A 63 1.56 5.27 11.67
CA GLY A 63 1.31 5.03 10.27
C GLY A 63 2.10 5.99 9.38
N ARG A 64 2.65 5.45 8.28
CA ARG A 64 3.38 6.22 7.27
C ARG A 64 3.04 5.71 5.88
N TYR A 65 2.62 6.64 5.04
CA TYR A 65 2.37 6.46 3.62
C TYR A 65 3.41 7.25 2.83
N ARG A 66 4.05 6.63 1.85
CA ARG A 66 4.99 7.28 0.93
C ARG A 66 4.67 6.86 -0.48
N ALA A 67 4.38 7.82 -1.34
CA ALA A 67 4.27 7.59 -2.78
C ALA A 67 5.37 8.36 -3.50
N ILE A 68 6.11 7.65 -4.35
CA ILE A 68 7.24 8.17 -5.10
C ILE A 68 6.97 7.85 -6.56
N TYR A 69 6.87 8.87 -7.40
CA TYR A 69 6.66 8.70 -8.84
C TYR A 69 7.74 9.43 -9.63
N THR A 70 8.08 8.88 -10.79
CA THR A 70 9.07 9.43 -11.73
C THR A 70 8.40 9.59 -13.08
N ILE A 71 8.54 10.78 -13.65
CA ILE A 71 7.95 11.19 -14.92
C ILE A 71 9.07 11.57 -15.89
N PRO A 72 9.25 10.83 -17.00
CA PRO A 72 10.21 11.18 -18.05
C PRO A 72 9.86 12.48 -18.79
N ILE A 73 10.87 13.25 -19.20
CA ILE A 73 10.74 14.53 -19.92
C ILE A 73 11.78 14.58 -21.06
N PRO A 74 11.43 14.99 -22.30
CA PRO A 74 10.13 15.48 -22.76
C PRO A 74 9.23 14.36 -23.30
N GLY A 75 7.96 14.34 -22.86
CA GLY A 75 7.00 13.32 -23.25
C GLY A 75 7.00 12.16 -22.25
N ALA A 76 5.99 12.16 -21.39
CA ALA A 76 5.77 11.07 -20.45
C ALA A 76 4.71 10.14 -21.01
N ASP A 77 5.14 9.00 -21.57
CA ASP A 77 4.22 7.94 -22.00
C ASP A 77 3.87 7.02 -20.83
N THR A 78 4.75 6.95 -19.83
CA THR A 78 4.56 6.11 -18.65
C THR A 78 5.17 6.77 -17.42
N ILE A 79 4.42 6.76 -16.32
CA ILE A 79 4.90 7.13 -14.99
C ILE A 79 5.25 5.84 -14.27
N THR A 80 6.47 5.76 -13.76
CA THR A 80 6.89 4.66 -12.89
C THR A 80 6.98 5.16 -11.46
N GLY A 81 6.55 4.35 -10.51
CA GLY A 81 6.62 4.74 -9.10
C GLY A 81 6.52 3.58 -8.14
N THR A 82 6.51 3.91 -6.87
CA THR A 82 6.33 2.94 -5.80
C THR A 82 5.54 3.56 -4.65
N ILE A 83 4.53 2.82 -4.18
CA ILE A 83 3.75 3.16 -3.01
C ILE A 83 4.23 2.28 -1.85
N HIS A 84 4.59 2.92 -0.74
CA HIS A 84 5.08 2.28 0.47
C HIS A 84 4.14 2.61 1.63
N ILE A 85 3.68 1.58 2.33
CA ILE A 85 2.81 1.72 3.49
C ILE A 85 3.44 0.99 4.67
N ASN A 86 3.64 1.73 5.75
CA ASN A 86 4.18 1.24 7.00
C ASN A 86 3.19 1.54 8.13
N VAL A 87 2.73 0.51 8.83
CA VAL A 87 1.89 0.65 10.02
C VAL A 87 2.51 -0.19 11.13
N HIS A 88 2.49 0.33 12.34
CA HIS A 88 3.02 -0.34 13.52
C HIS A 88 2.05 -0.11 14.67
N TYR A 89 1.56 -1.21 15.26
CA TYR A 89 0.70 -1.23 16.43
C TYR A 89 1.39 -2.03 17.52
N TYR A 90 1.42 -1.50 18.73
CA TYR A 90 2.22 -2.06 19.83
C TYR A 90 1.53 -2.02 21.20
N GLU A 91 0.20 -2.07 21.24
CA GLU A 91 -0.56 -2.30 22.47
C GLU A 91 -0.62 -3.81 22.73
N ASP A 92 -0.16 -4.26 23.90
CA ASP A 92 -0.19 -5.68 24.33
C ASP A 92 0.39 -6.70 23.34
N GLY A 93 1.25 -6.23 22.43
CA GLY A 93 1.83 -7.02 21.36
C GLY A 93 2.70 -6.15 20.45
N ASN A 94 3.21 -6.73 19.37
CA ASN A 94 3.96 -5.99 18.36
C ASN A 94 3.57 -6.49 16.97
N VAL A 95 2.77 -5.71 16.25
CA VAL A 95 2.27 -6.04 14.91
C VAL A 95 2.64 -4.93 13.95
N SER A 96 3.26 -5.29 12.83
CA SER A 96 3.63 -4.33 11.80
C SER A 96 3.20 -4.78 10.41
N LEU A 97 2.74 -3.81 9.62
CA LEU A 97 2.52 -3.92 8.19
C LEU A 97 3.62 -3.16 7.47
N ASN A 98 4.30 -3.83 6.53
CA ASN A 98 5.25 -3.20 5.61
C ASN A 98 4.96 -3.66 4.18
N THR A 99 4.35 -2.78 3.39
CA THR A 99 3.97 -3.06 2.01
C THR A 99 4.72 -2.12 1.07
N LYS A 100 5.28 -2.68 0.00
CA LYS A 100 5.89 -1.93 -1.10
C LYS A 100 5.30 -2.42 -2.43
N LYS A 101 4.54 -1.55 -3.10
CA LYS A 101 3.90 -1.86 -4.39
C LYS A 101 4.51 -1.01 -5.50
N PRO A 102 5.20 -1.60 -6.50
CA PRO A 102 5.59 -0.87 -7.69
C PRO A 102 4.34 -0.53 -8.52
N VAL A 103 4.36 0.65 -9.14
CA VAL A 103 3.25 1.18 -9.92
C VAL A 103 3.77 1.64 -11.28
N SER A 104 3.07 1.29 -12.35
CA SER A 104 3.34 1.75 -13.71
C SER A 104 2.02 2.26 -14.31
N ILE A 105 2.01 3.53 -14.73
CA ILE A 105 0.81 4.23 -15.20
C ILE A 105 1.07 4.71 -16.61
N SER A 106 0.34 4.18 -17.59
CA SER A 106 0.37 4.69 -18.96
C SER A 106 -0.37 6.02 -19.07
N LEU A 107 0.21 6.97 -19.79
CA LEU A 107 -0.32 8.31 -20.03
C LEU A 107 -0.65 8.50 -21.50
N PRO A 108 -1.79 9.16 -21.82
CA PRO A 108 -2.01 9.70 -23.16
C PRO A 108 -0.93 10.72 -23.56
N PRO A 109 -0.61 10.85 -24.87
CA PRO A 109 0.32 11.86 -25.35
C PRO A 109 -0.18 13.27 -24.97
N ASN A 110 0.74 14.16 -24.61
CA ASN A 110 0.46 15.54 -24.19
C ASN A 110 -0.48 15.65 -22.98
N SER A 111 -0.45 14.69 -22.05
CA SER A 111 -1.24 14.74 -20.81
C SER A 111 -0.95 16.00 -19.99
N SER A 112 -2.02 16.67 -19.56
CA SER A 112 -1.92 17.80 -18.62
C SER A 112 -1.54 17.34 -17.22
N ALA A 113 -1.02 18.27 -16.40
CA ALA A 113 -0.72 18.02 -14.99
C ALA A 113 -1.92 17.45 -14.21
N ASP A 114 -3.13 17.97 -14.46
CA ASP A 114 -4.35 17.47 -13.80
C ASP A 114 -4.67 16.03 -14.22
N THR A 115 -4.45 15.68 -15.49
CA THR A 115 -4.67 14.32 -16.00
C THR A 115 -3.69 13.34 -15.35
N ILE A 116 -2.43 13.77 -15.22
CA ILE A 116 -1.37 13.00 -14.55
C ILE A 116 -1.76 12.72 -13.09
N ILE A 117 -2.13 13.75 -12.32
CA ILE A 117 -2.51 13.58 -10.92
C ILE A 117 -3.79 12.74 -10.78
N LYS A 118 -4.77 12.87 -11.66
CA LYS A 118 -5.97 12.01 -11.66
C LYS A 118 -5.63 10.53 -11.88
N ARG A 119 -4.68 10.22 -12.76
CA ARG A 119 -4.21 8.85 -12.98
C ARG A 119 -3.46 8.30 -11.78
N ILE A 120 -2.65 9.14 -11.12
CA ILE A 120 -1.99 8.80 -9.85
C ILE A 120 -3.05 8.51 -8.77
N ALA A 121 -4.04 9.38 -8.58
CA ALA A 121 -5.12 9.18 -7.62
C ALA A 121 -5.87 7.86 -7.84
N ALA A 122 -6.13 7.50 -9.11
CA ALA A 122 -6.74 6.21 -9.45
C ALA A 122 -5.86 5.01 -9.06
N ALA A 123 -4.55 5.10 -9.26
CA ALA A 123 -3.60 4.06 -8.85
C ALA A 123 -3.50 3.93 -7.32
N GLU A 124 -3.50 5.06 -6.60
CA GLU A 124 -3.51 5.09 -5.12
C GLU A 124 -4.80 4.46 -4.57
N ARG A 125 -5.95 4.82 -5.15
CA ARG A 125 -7.25 4.23 -4.79
C ARG A 125 -7.27 2.72 -5.04
N SER A 126 -6.79 2.27 -6.20
CA SER A 126 -6.70 0.85 -6.51
C SER A 126 -5.82 0.11 -5.52
N GLN A 127 -4.67 0.68 -5.14
CA GLN A 127 -3.81 0.09 -4.12
C GLN A 127 -4.49 0.00 -2.75
N GLN A 128 -5.25 1.03 -2.34
CA GLN A 128 -6.00 1.02 -1.08
C GLN A 128 -7.07 -0.08 -1.06
N LEU A 129 -7.84 -0.22 -2.13
CA LEU A 129 -8.87 -1.24 -2.26
C LEU A 129 -8.27 -2.65 -2.25
N GLU A 130 -7.20 -2.88 -3.02
CA GLU A 130 -6.51 -4.16 -3.02
C GLU A 130 -5.96 -4.54 -1.65
N LEU A 131 -5.46 -3.57 -0.88
CA LEU A 131 -4.97 -3.81 0.48
C LEU A 131 -6.12 -4.20 1.41
N SER A 132 -7.27 -3.52 1.31
CA SER A 132 -8.48 -3.88 2.05
C SER A 132 -8.94 -5.30 1.73
N ASP A 133 -9.01 -5.66 0.45
CA ASP A 133 -9.41 -6.99 -0.01
C ASP A 133 -8.39 -8.07 0.39
N ALA A 134 -7.11 -7.74 0.40
CA ALA A 134 -6.06 -8.63 0.91
C ALA A 134 -6.26 -8.94 2.39
N PHE A 135 -6.58 -7.94 3.23
CA PHE A 135 -6.85 -8.17 4.65
C PHE A 135 -8.12 -9.01 4.89
N SER A 136 -9.19 -8.79 4.13
CA SER A 136 -10.40 -9.63 4.20
C SER A 136 -10.11 -11.08 3.81
N ARG A 137 -9.33 -11.31 2.74
CA ARG A 137 -8.94 -12.67 2.35
C ARG A 137 -8.02 -13.35 3.36
N LEU A 138 -7.10 -12.60 3.98
CA LEU A 138 -6.21 -13.12 5.01
C LEU A 138 -6.99 -13.54 6.27
N SER A 139 -7.98 -12.74 6.69
CA SER A 139 -8.80 -13.04 7.86
C SER A 139 -9.73 -14.22 7.67
N GLU A 140 -10.32 -14.38 6.48
CA GLU A 140 -11.25 -15.47 6.20
C GLU A 140 -10.57 -16.78 5.79
N GLY A 141 -9.42 -16.71 5.12
CA GLY A 141 -8.72 -17.87 4.59
C GLY A 141 -7.50 -18.27 5.42
N ALA A 142 -6.40 -17.53 5.26
CA ALA A 142 -5.09 -17.91 5.75
C ALA A 142 -5.05 -18.10 7.28
N PHE A 143 -5.62 -17.17 8.05
CA PHE A 143 -5.61 -17.28 9.51
C PHE A 143 -6.46 -18.43 10.04
N LYS A 144 -7.61 -18.72 9.41
CA LYS A 144 -8.44 -19.89 9.78
C LYS A 144 -7.77 -21.22 9.43
N GLY A 145 -6.95 -21.24 8.37
CA GLY A 145 -6.15 -22.39 7.97
C GLY A 145 -5.03 -22.72 8.98
N LEU A 146 -4.41 -21.70 9.58
CA LEU A 146 -3.35 -21.89 10.58
C LEU A 146 -3.90 -22.39 11.91
N ARG A 147 -4.98 -21.77 12.42
CA ARG A 147 -5.60 -22.17 13.67
C ARG A 147 -7.10 -21.95 13.59
N ARG A 148 -7.85 -23.02 13.85
CA ARG A 148 -9.31 -22.94 13.96
C ARG A 148 -9.68 -22.31 15.29
N GLN A 149 -10.74 -21.49 15.29
CA GLN A 149 -11.30 -20.94 16.52
C GLN A 149 -11.85 -22.04 17.45
N LEU A 150 -12.41 -23.10 16.87
CA LEU A 150 -12.88 -24.30 17.57
C LEU A 150 -12.40 -25.57 16.84
N PRO A 151 -12.23 -26.69 17.58
CA PRO A 151 -12.07 -28.02 16.99
C PRO A 151 -13.14 -28.34 15.93
N ILE A 152 -12.91 -29.39 15.14
CA ILE A 152 -13.83 -29.83 14.07
C ILE A 152 -15.23 -30.09 14.61
N THR A 153 -15.32 -30.61 15.83
CA THR A 153 -16.57 -30.88 16.58
C THR A 153 -17.38 -29.61 16.92
N ARG A 154 -16.82 -28.41 16.71
CA ARG A 154 -17.43 -27.12 17.08
C ARG A 154 -17.74 -26.99 18.58
N GLN A 155 -17.02 -27.74 19.41
CA GLN A 155 -17.10 -27.69 20.88
C GLN A 155 -15.71 -27.45 21.47
N LYS A 156 -15.65 -26.84 22.66
CA LYS A 156 -14.38 -26.70 23.39
C LYS A 156 -13.84 -28.09 23.73
N VAL A 157 -12.52 -28.23 23.79
CA VAL A 157 -11.89 -29.49 24.17
C VAL A 157 -12.25 -29.83 25.61
N GLU A 158 -12.86 -31.00 25.81
CA GLU A 158 -13.13 -31.55 27.12
C GLU A 158 -11.89 -32.29 27.63
N TRP A 159 -11.01 -31.58 28.34
CA TRP A 159 -9.71 -32.11 28.78
C TRP A 159 -9.82 -33.38 29.64
N GLU A 160 -10.90 -33.55 30.41
CA GLU A 160 -11.16 -34.75 31.21
C GLU A 160 -11.29 -36.02 30.34
N LYS A 161 -11.88 -35.89 29.15
CA LYS A 161 -12.03 -37.02 28.23
C LYS A 161 -10.78 -37.29 27.40
N VAL A 162 -9.95 -36.27 27.16
CA VAL A 162 -8.71 -36.39 26.37
C VAL A 162 -7.74 -37.43 26.94
N GLY A 163 -7.64 -37.55 28.27
CA GLY A 163 -6.80 -38.55 28.92
C GLY A 163 -7.35 -39.98 28.88
N GLY A 164 -8.66 -40.14 28.67
CA GLY A 164 -9.36 -41.43 28.66
C GLY A 164 -9.58 -42.03 27.25
N TYR A 165 -9.48 -41.24 26.19
CA TYR A 165 -9.56 -41.75 24.82
C TYR A 165 -8.33 -42.60 24.49
N ARG A 166 -8.49 -43.93 24.50
CA ARG A 166 -7.49 -44.87 23.97
C ARG A 166 -7.55 -44.83 22.44
N LEU A 167 -7.03 -43.74 21.88
CA LEU A 167 -7.03 -43.45 20.45
C LEU A 167 -6.51 -44.63 19.60
N GLY A 168 -5.55 -45.41 20.13
CA GLY A 168 -4.99 -46.58 19.45
C GLY A 168 -5.93 -47.77 19.30
N GLN A 169 -6.93 -47.96 20.17
CA GLN A 169 -7.90 -49.07 20.05
C GLN A 169 -9.07 -48.72 19.13
N ASP A 170 -9.54 -47.47 19.16
CA ASP A 170 -10.67 -47.01 18.34
C ASP A 170 -10.31 -46.79 16.86
N ILE A 171 -9.03 -46.49 16.55
CA ILE A 171 -8.55 -46.32 15.16
C ILE A 171 -8.17 -47.67 14.53
N SER A 172 -7.86 -48.70 15.32
CA SER A 172 -7.36 -50.00 14.83
C SER A 172 -8.42 -50.90 14.19
N GLY A 173 -9.70 -50.51 14.14
CA GLY A 173 -10.72 -51.33 13.48
C GLY A 173 -10.72 -52.78 13.95
N GLY A 174 -10.76 -52.98 15.27
CA GLY A 174 -11.03 -54.28 15.88
C GLY A 174 -12.47 -54.70 15.57
N LYS A 175 -12.66 -55.21 14.36
CA LYS A 175 -13.87 -55.87 13.88
C LYS A 175 -14.01 -57.18 14.65
N ASP A 176 -14.63 -57.15 15.82
CA ASP A 176 -15.00 -58.36 16.53
C ASP A 176 -16.49 -58.38 16.84
N ARG A 177 -17.17 -59.12 15.95
CA ARG A 177 -18.39 -59.93 16.13
C ARG A 177 -19.69 -59.24 16.55
#